data_AF-A0A0U3QCG3-F1
#
_entry.id   AF-A0A0U3QCG3-F1
#
_cell.length_a   1.000
_cell.length_b   1.000
_cell.length_c   1.000
_cell.angle_alpha   90.00
_cell.angle_beta   90.00
_cell.angle_gamma   90.00
#
_symmetry.space_group_name_H-M   'P 1'
#
loop_
_entity.id
_entity.type
_entity.pdbx_description
1 polymer ?
#
loop_
_entity_poly.entity_id
_entity_poly.type
_entity_poly.pdbx_seq_one_letter_code
_entity_poly.pdbx_strand_id
1 'polypeptide(L)'
;MPGFREFRIRLRPAGSPGPAAPGGVPADRSGELETELRPPLTRLDDTAAEADRIRGEAAREADERRRAAQRQAEETVRAARARAVDVRNDTAARIRREDAAEAERADAASRRETEALRARADARTPVLAARIVARVAAGLGLPAERHGPE
;
A
#
# COMPACT_ATOMS: atom_id res chain seq x y z
N MET A 1 69.27 -71.18 20.64
CA MET A 1 69.94 -70.45 21.73
C MET A 1 70.99 -69.55 21.12
N PRO A 2 70.77 -68.22 21.02
CA PRO A 2 71.77 -67.31 20.45
C PRO A 2 73.04 -67.32 21.32
N GLY A 3 74.19 -67.40 20.67
CA GLY A 3 75.48 -67.64 21.32
C GLY A 3 75.99 -66.44 22.10
N PHE A 4 76.82 -66.68 23.12
CA PHE A 4 77.38 -65.67 24.03
C PHE A 4 78.09 -64.48 23.32
N ARG A 5 78.56 -64.67 22.07
CA ARG A 5 79.12 -63.60 21.24
C ARG A 5 78.09 -62.55 20.82
N GLU A 6 76.85 -62.95 20.58
CA GLU A 6 75.76 -62.09 20.11
C GLU A 6 75.26 -61.15 21.23
N PHE A 7 75.31 -61.64 22.48
CA PHE A 7 75.01 -60.86 23.67
C PHE A 7 76.02 -59.71 23.91
N ARG A 8 77.31 -59.92 23.58
CA ARG A 8 78.36 -58.89 23.71
C ARG A 8 78.31 -57.80 22.64
N ILE A 9 77.77 -58.10 21.45
CA ILE A 9 77.58 -57.09 20.40
C ILE A 9 76.51 -56.08 20.83
N ARG A 10 75.47 -56.55 21.53
CA ARG A 10 74.36 -55.71 22.01
C ARG A 10 74.72 -54.84 23.23
N LEU A 11 75.66 -55.30 24.04
CA LEU A 11 76.19 -54.58 25.21
C LEU A 11 77.46 -53.79 24.91
N ARG A 12 77.79 -53.56 23.62
CA ARG A 12 78.88 -52.65 23.28
C ARG A 12 78.46 -51.26 23.77
N PRO A 13 79.21 -50.63 24.69
CA PRO A 13 78.89 -49.29 25.14
C PRO A 13 78.83 -48.40 23.89
N ALA A 14 77.72 -47.69 23.68
CA ALA A 14 77.75 -46.56 22.77
C ALA A 14 78.94 -45.70 23.21
N GLY A 15 79.90 -45.47 22.31
CA GLY A 15 81.09 -44.69 22.63
C GLY A 15 80.68 -43.38 23.31
N SER A 16 81.58 -42.84 24.15
CA SER A 16 81.37 -41.55 24.79
C SER A 16 80.78 -40.56 23.78
N PRO A 17 79.67 -39.87 24.10
CA PRO A 17 79.14 -38.83 23.24
C PRO A 17 80.29 -37.93 22.81
N GLY A 18 80.40 -37.68 21.50
CA GLY A 18 81.40 -36.73 21.00
C GLY A 18 81.24 -35.39 21.72
N PRO A 19 82.31 -34.56 21.79
CA PRO A 19 82.24 -33.26 22.42
C PRO A 19 81.01 -32.50 21.89
N ALA A 20 80.20 -31.95 22.80
CA ALA A 20 79.05 -31.15 22.43
C ALA A 20 79.51 -30.08 21.43
N ALA A 21 78.85 -30.02 20.27
CA ALA A 21 79.12 -28.98 19.29
C ALA A 21 79.02 -27.62 19.99
N PRO A 22 79.96 -26.69 19.74
CA PRO A 22 79.94 -25.40 20.39
C PRO A 22 78.63 -24.67 20.04
N GLY A 23 77.80 -24.44 21.06
CA GLY A 23 76.78 -23.39 21.10
C GLY A 23 75.76 -23.40 19.96
N GLY A 24 74.93 -24.43 19.85
CA GLY A 24 73.66 -24.30 19.13
C GLY A 24 72.67 -23.50 19.97
N VAL A 25 72.70 -22.17 19.86
CA VAL A 25 71.64 -21.32 20.41
C VAL A 25 70.31 -21.75 19.76
N PRO A 26 69.22 -22.01 20.51
CA PRO A 26 67.92 -22.25 19.89
C PRO A 26 67.60 -21.09 18.96
N ALA A 27 67.41 -21.36 17.67
CA ALA A 27 66.94 -20.34 16.75
C ALA A 27 65.64 -19.73 17.32
N ASP A 28 65.58 -18.41 17.46
CA ASP A 28 64.38 -17.71 17.92
C ASP A 28 63.33 -17.75 16.81
N ARG A 29 62.69 -18.91 16.69
CA ARG A 29 61.64 -19.17 15.71
C ARG A 29 60.44 -18.27 15.92
N SER A 30 60.23 -17.78 17.15
CA SER A 30 59.15 -16.85 17.47
C SER A 30 59.40 -15.49 16.85
N GLY A 31 60.62 -14.94 16.96
CA GLY A 31 60.99 -13.68 16.32
C GLY A 31 60.98 -13.75 14.77
N GLU A 32 61.39 -14.88 14.20
CA GLU A 32 61.33 -15.15 12.74
C GLU A 32 59.87 -15.16 12.24
N LEU A 33 59.00 -15.94 12.90
CA LEU A 33 57.58 -16.01 12.58
C LEU A 33 56.88 -14.67 12.76
N GLU A 34 57.21 -13.92 13.81
CA GLU A 34 56.63 -12.59 14.03
C GLU A 34 57.05 -11.63 12.91
N THR A 35 58.30 -11.69 12.45
CA THR A 35 58.78 -10.85 11.35
C THR A 35 58.09 -11.21 10.02
N GLU A 36 57.82 -12.50 9.78
CA GLU A 36 57.15 -12.97 8.57
C GLU A 36 55.64 -12.67 8.57
N LEU A 37 54.96 -12.89 9.70
CA LEU A 37 53.50 -12.81 9.81
C LEU A 37 52.97 -11.43 10.15
N ARG A 38 53.76 -10.56 10.80
CA ARG A 38 53.29 -9.22 11.18
C ARG A 38 52.84 -8.40 9.96
N PRO A 39 53.56 -8.35 8.81
CA PRO A 39 53.09 -7.60 7.64
C PRO A 39 51.76 -8.07 7.03
N PRO A 40 51.52 -9.37 6.74
CA PRO A 40 50.24 -9.82 6.20
C PRO A 40 49.09 -9.67 7.21
N LEU A 41 49.34 -9.88 8.51
CA LEU A 41 48.31 -9.68 9.55
C LEU A 41 47.92 -8.20 9.69
N THR A 42 48.89 -7.27 9.63
CA THR A 42 48.59 -5.83 9.65
C THR A 42 47.70 -5.42 8.45
N ARG A 43 47.97 -5.97 7.26
CA ARG A 43 47.10 -5.72 6.09
C ARG A 43 45.69 -6.29 6.25
N LEU A 44 45.56 -7.40 6.98
CA LEU A 44 44.26 -7.99 7.29
C LEU A 44 43.49 -7.08 8.24
N ASP A 45 44.15 -6.51 9.25
CA ASP A 45 43.56 -5.55 10.18
C ASP A 45 43.06 -4.30 9.43
N ASP A 46 43.87 -3.75 8.53
CA ASP A 46 43.47 -2.62 7.67
C ASP A 46 42.25 -2.97 6.80
N THR A 47 42.23 -4.17 6.22
CA THR A 47 41.12 -4.66 5.40
C THR A 47 39.85 -4.86 6.22
N ALA A 48 39.97 -5.37 7.45
CA ALA A 48 38.85 -5.54 8.37
C ALA A 48 38.25 -4.19 8.77
N ALA A 49 39.10 -3.20 9.10
CA ALA A 49 38.67 -1.84 9.41
C ALA A 49 37.95 -1.18 8.22
N GLU A 50 38.46 -1.38 7.01
CA GLU A 50 37.83 -0.88 5.79
C GLU A 50 36.47 -1.54 5.52
N ALA A 51 36.37 -2.86 5.71
CA ALA A 51 35.11 -3.58 5.58
C ALA A 51 34.06 -3.12 6.61
N ASP A 52 34.48 -2.82 7.84
CA ASP A 52 33.60 -2.25 8.86
C ASP A 52 33.12 -0.86 8.50
N ARG A 53 34.00 -0.02 7.95
CA ARG A 53 33.66 1.31 7.46
C ARG A 53 32.62 1.24 6.35
N ILE A 54 32.85 0.41 5.32
CA ILE A 54 31.93 0.22 4.19
C ILE A 54 30.56 -0.28 4.69
N ARG A 55 30.53 -1.25 5.60
CA ARG A 55 29.27 -1.75 6.18
C ARG A 55 28.53 -0.66 6.97
N GLY A 56 29.26 0.15 7.73
CA GLY A 56 28.70 1.28 8.48
C GLY A 56 28.09 2.34 7.56
N GLU A 57 28.80 2.69 6.48
CA GLU A 57 28.32 3.65 5.46
C GLU A 57 27.08 3.12 4.73
N ALA A 58 27.10 1.86 4.29
CA ALA A 58 25.97 1.22 3.63
C ALA A 58 24.73 1.15 4.53
N ALA A 59 24.90 0.89 5.83
CA ALA A 59 23.80 0.88 6.78
C ALA A 59 23.14 2.26 6.93
N ARG A 60 23.96 3.33 7.05
CA ARG A 60 23.45 4.71 7.14
C ARG A 60 22.72 5.11 5.86
N GLU A 61 23.30 4.82 4.70
CA GLU A 61 22.70 5.15 3.42
C GLU A 61 21.37 4.40 3.21
N ALA A 62 21.29 3.13 3.62
CA ALA A 62 20.06 2.36 3.59
C ALA A 62 18.98 2.95 4.51
N ASP A 63 19.36 3.42 5.71
CA ASP A 63 18.43 4.12 6.62
C ASP A 63 17.92 5.43 6.03
N GLU A 64 18.80 6.23 5.43
CA GLU A 64 18.43 7.48 4.78
C GLU A 64 17.45 7.24 3.63
N ARG A 65 17.74 6.25 2.77
CA ARG A 65 16.83 5.84 1.68
C ARG A 65 15.48 5.39 2.21
N ARG A 66 15.44 4.56 3.27
CA ARG A 66 14.19 4.12 3.91
C ARG A 66 13.37 5.30 4.41
N ARG A 67 14.00 6.24 5.13
CA ARG A 67 13.33 7.43 5.65
C ARG A 67 12.80 8.33 4.52
N ALA A 68 13.58 8.49 3.44
CA ALA A 68 13.14 9.26 2.27
C ALA A 68 11.93 8.60 1.57
N ALA A 69 11.99 7.29 1.33
CA ALA A 69 10.89 6.54 0.74
C ALA A 69 9.62 6.61 1.60
N GLN A 70 9.76 6.52 2.94
CA GLN A 70 8.63 6.67 3.85
C GLN A 70 7.98 8.05 3.73
N ARG A 71 8.77 9.13 3.74
CA ARG A 71 8.23 10.51 3.57
C ARG A 71 7.49 10.66 2.24
N GLN A 72 8.07 10.15 1.15
CA GLN A 72 7.45 10.21 -0.17
C GLN A 72 6.13 9.40 -0.22
N ALA A 73 6.08 8.25 0.42
CA ALA A 73 4.86 7.44 0.52
C ALA A 73 3.77 8.19 1.31
N GLU A 74 4.12 8.80 2.45
CA GLU A 74 3.21 9.60 3.27
C GLU A 74 2.66 10.81 2.49
N GLU A 75 3.51 11.52 1.75
CA GLU A 75 3.09 12.62 0.88
C GLU A 75 2.14 12.15 -0.23
N THR A 76 2.45 11.02 -0.85
CA THR A 76 1.60 10.43 -1.91
C THR A 76 0.23 10.07 -1.37
N VAL A 77 0.17 9.41 -0.21
CA VAL A 77 -1.10 9.05 0.45
C VAL A 77 -1.88 10.30 0.86
N ARG A 78 -1.21 11.32 1.40
CA ARG A 78 -1.85 12.59 1.78
C ARG A 78 -2.47 13.28 0.56
N ALA A 79 -1.72 13.38 -0.55
CA ALA A 79 -2.20 13.95 -1.80
C ALA A 79 -3.37 13.13 -2.39
N ALA A 80 -3.30 11.81 -2.35
CA ALA A 80 -4.39 10.95 -2.80
C ALA A 80 -5.67 11.14 -1.97
N ARG A 81 -5.54 11.27 -0.64
CA ARG A 81 -6.67 11.53 0.26
C ARG A 81 -7.33 12.88 -0.02
N ALA A 82 -6.53 13.94 -0.24
CA ALA A 82 -7.04 15.25 -0.60
C ALA A 82 -7.84 15.19 -1.91
N ARG A 83 -7.25 14.62 -2.98
CA ARG A 83 -7.94 14.44 -4.26
C ARG A 83 -9.22 13.60 -4.16
N ALA A 84 -9.24 12.59 -3.29
CA ALA A 84 -10.42 11.76 -3.10
C ALA A 84 -11.61 12.55 -2.49
N VAL A 85 -11.34 13.55 -1.65
CA VAL A 85 -12.38 14.45 -1.12
C VAL A 85 -12.94 15.31 -2.24
N ASP A 86 -12.08 15.90 -3.06
CA ASP A 86 -12.49 16.76 -4.19
C ASP A 86 -13.36 15.98 -5.18
N VAL A 87 -12.93 14.78 -5.58
CA VAL A 87 -13.69 13.90 -6.48
C VAL A 87 -15.06 13.54 -5.91
N ARG A 88 -15.17 13.28 -4.60
CA ARG A 88 -16.45 12.99 -3.95
C ARG A 88 -17.37 14.22 -3.96
N ASN A 89 -16.83 15.38 -3.65
CA ASN A 89 -17.59 16.64 -3.63
C ASN A 89 -18.11 16.99 -5.03
N ASP A 90 -17.25 16.88 -6.06
CA ASP A 90 -17.61 17.13 -7.45
C ASP A 90 -18.67 16.14 -7.94
N THR A 91 -18.50 14.86 -7.61
CA THR A 91 -19.46 13.82 -7.96
C THR A 91 -20.82 14.08 -7.29
N ALA A 92 -20.83 14.38 -6.00
CA ALA A 92 -22.05 14.69 -5.26
C ALA A 92 -22.73 15.95 -5.79
N ALA A 93 -21.96 16.97 -6.17
CA ALA A 93 -22.47 18.19 -6.79
C ALA A 93 -23.09 17.91 -8.16
N ARG A 94 -22.48 17.03 -8.96
CA ARG A 94 -23.03 16.61 -10.25
C ARG A 94 -24.36 15.87 -10.08
N ILE A 95 -24.40 14.86 -9.20
CA ILE A 95 -25.62 14.09 -8.91
C ILE A 95 -26.75 15.04 -8.48
N ARG A 96 -26.50 15.95 -7.55
CA ARG A 96 -27.52 16.94 -7.12
C ARG A 96 -28.04 17.81 -8.25
N ARG A 97 -27.19 18.21 -9.21
CA ARG A 97 -27.63 19.00 -10.37
C ARG A 97 -28.48 18.17 -11.33
N GLU A 98 -28.12 16.91 -11.54
CA GLU A 98 -28.89 15.98 -12.37
C GLU A 98 -30.26 15.70 -11.75
N ASP A 99 -30.31 15.39 -10.45
CA ASP A 99 -31.54 15.16 -9.70
C ASP A 99 -32.46 16.40 -9.72
N ALA A 100 -31.90 17.60 -9.51
CA ALA A 100 -32.66 18.84 -9.57
C ALA A 100 -33.26 19.06 -10.96
N ALA A 101 -32.49 18.84 -12.03
CA ALA A 101 -32.99 18.97 -13.40
C ALA A 101 -34.02 17.91 -13.76
N GLU A 102 -33.94 16.71 -13.19
CA GLU A 102 -34.98 15.68 -13.33
C GLU A 102 -36.27 16.08 -12.60
N ALA A 103 -36.16 16.53 -11.34
CA ALA A 103 -37.29 17.00 -10.56
C ALA A 103 -38.01 18.17 -11.25
N GLU A 104 -37.28 19.16 -11.76
CA GLU A 104 -37.86 20.28 -12.50
C GLU A 104 -38.62 19.82 -13.76
N ARG A 105 -38.08 18.83 -14.49
CA ARG A 105 -38.74 18.25 -15.68
C ARG A 105 -40.02 17.50 -15.30
N ALA A 106 -39.98 16.72 -14.21
CA ALA A 106 -41.12 15.99 -13.69
C ALA A 106 -42.24 16.95 -13.22
N ASP A 107 -41.88 18.00 -12.48
CA ASP A 107 -42.81 19.03 -12.03
C ASP A 107 -43.45 19.76 -13.21
N ALA A 108 -42.65 20.14 -14.22
CA ALA A 108 -43.17 20.79 -15.41
C ALA A 108 -44.14 19.88 -16.19
N ALA A 109 -43.86 18.58 -16.27
CA ALA A 109 -44.77 17.60 -16.88
C ALA A 109 -46.07 17.48 -16.08
N SER A 110 -45.99 17.33 -14.76
CA SER A 110 -47.15 17.21 -13.88
C SER A 110 -48.06 18.45 -13.95
N ARG A 111 -47.48 19.65 -14.00
CA ARG A 111 -48.24 20.90 -14.17
C ARG A 111 -49.02 20.91 -15.49
N ARG A 112 -48.35 20.57 -16.61
CA ARG A 112 -49.01 20.50 -17.92
C ARG A 112 -50.15 19.47 -17.93
N GLU A 113 -49.95 18.30 -17.34
CA GLU A 113 -50.98 17.27 -17.25
C GLU A 113 -52.17 17.70 -16.39
N THR A 114 -51.89 18.37 -15.26
CA THR A 114 -52.92 18.92 -14.37
C THR A 114 -53.73 20.00 -15.07
N GLU A 115 -53.08 20.92 -15.79
CA GLU A 115 -53.74 21.96 -16.59
C GLU A 115 -54.62 21.34 -17.69
N ALA A 116 -54.10 20.34 -18.40
CA ALA A 116 -54.86 19.61 -19.41
C ALA A 116 -56.06 18.84 -18.82
N LEU A 117 -55.94 18.31 -17.60
CA LEU A 117 -57.05 17.69 -16.89
C LEU A 117 -58.10 18.72 -16.48
N ARG A 118 -57.70 19.86 -15.91
CA ARG A 118 -58.61 20.95 -15.54
C ARG A 118 -59.38 21.46 -16.74
N ALA A 119 -58.70 21.77 -17.85
CA ALA A 119 -59.34 22.21 -19.07
C ALA A 119 -60.39 21.21 -19.60
N ARG A 120 -60.08 19.89 -19.53
CA ARG A 120 -61.03 18.84 -19.91
C ARG A 120 -62.21 18.75 -18.94
N ALA A 121 -61.99 18.92 -17.64
CA ALA A 121 -63.05 18.95 -16.65
C ALA A 121 -63.96 20.15 -16.87
N ASP A 122 -63.40 21.36 -17.02
CA ASP A 122 -64.15 22.60 -17.24
C ASP A 122 -65.02 22.52 -18.50
N ALA A 123 -64.51 21.92 -19.58
CA ALA A 123 -65.27 21.72 -20.82
C ALA A 123 -66.43 20.71 -20.67
N ARG A 124 -66.34 19.72 -19.77
CA ARG A 124 -67.32 18.63 -19.65
C ARG A 124 -68.29 18.80 -18.49
N THR A 125 -67.89 19.46 -17.42
CA THR A 125 -68.67 19.63 -16.19
C THR A 125 -70.06 20.23 -16.44
N PRO A 126 -70.22 21.31 -17.22
CA PRO A 126 -71.55 21.89 -17.46
C PRO A 126 -72.52 20.91 -18.11
N VAL A 127 -72.05 20.15 -19.10
CA VAL A 127 -72.87 19.14 -19.81
C VAL A 127 -73.26 18.00 -18.88
N LEU A 128 -72.32 17.50 -18.07
CA LEU A 128 -72.60 16.44 -17.11
C LEU A 128 -73.54 16.90 -16.00
N ALA A 129 -73.35 18.12 -15.48
CA ALA A 129 -74.24 18.72 -14.47
C ALA A 129 -75.66 18.88 -15.02
N ALA A 130 -75.83 19.40 -16.24
CA ALA A 130 -77.13 19.52 -16.88
C ALA A 130 -77.84 18.16 -17.03
N ARG A 131 -77.11 17.10 -17.40
CA ARG A 131 -77.67 15.75 -17.49
C ARG A 131 -78.11 15.19 -16.14
N ILE A 132 -77.34 15.45 -15.08
CA ILE A 132 -77.70 15.04 -13.71
C ILE A 132 -78.96 15.79 -13.25
N VAL A 133 -78.99 17.11 -13.41
CA VAL A 133 -80.15 17.94 -13.04
C VAL A 133 -81.40 17.49 -13.79
N ALA A 134 -81.31 17.26 -15.10
CA ALA A 134 -82.44 16.78 -15.90
C ALA A 134 -82.96 15.41 -15.41
N ARG A 135 -82.05 14.49 -15.03
CA ARG A 135 -82.43 13.18 -14.49
C ARG A 135 -83.12 13.28 -13.12
N VAL A 136 -82.65 14.17 -12.26
CA VAL A 136 -83.26 14.42 -10.95
C VAL A 136 -84.63 15.08 -11.10
N ALA A 137 -84.76 16.10 -11.94
CA ALA A 137 -86.03 16.77 -12.23
C ALA A 137 -87.08 15.79 -12.76
N ALA A 138 -86.70 14.91 -13.70
CA ALA A 138 -87.57 13.85 -14.21
C ALA A 138 -88.02 12.88 -13.12
N GLY A 139 -87.13 12.50 -12.20
CA GLY A 139 -87.47 11.62 -11.06
C GLY A 139 -88.41 12.28 -10.04
N LEU A 140 -88.40 13.62 -9.95
CA LEU A 140 -89.25 14.40 -9.05
C LEU A 140 -90.58 14.87 -9.71
N GLY A 141 -90.79 14.57 -10.99
CA GLY A 141 -91.99 14.99 -11.72
C GLY A 141 -92.01 16.49 -12.07
N LEU A 142 -90.86 17.16 -12.05
CA LEU A 142 -90.73 18.57 -12.43
C LEU A 142 -90.56 18.70 -13.96
N PRO A 143 -91.22 19.66 -14.61
CA PRO A 143 -91.04 19.89 -16.04
C PRO A 143 -89.63 20.40 -16.34
N ALA A 144 -89.01 19.89 -17.41
CA ALA A 144 -87.68 20.33 -17.84
C ALA A 144 -87.75 21.73 -18.44
N GLU A 145 -87.39 22.77 -17.67
CA GLU A 145 -87.26 24.11 -18.25
C GLU A 145 -86.12 24.15 -19.26
N ARG A 146 -86.45 24.60 -20.46
CA ARG A 146 -85.52 24.81 -21.57
C ARG A 146 -84.79 26.13 -21.34
N HIS A 147 -83.56 26.08 -20.86
CA HIS A 147 -82.64 27.22 -20.98
C HIS A 147 -81.77 27.02 -22.22
N GLY A 148 -82.15 27.70 -23.30
CA GLY A 148 -81.29 27.96 -24.47
C GLY A 148 -80.52 29.26 -24.24
N PRO A 149 -79.26 29.37 -24.72
CA PRO A 149 -78.45 30.58 -24.53
C PRO A 149 -78.73 31.65 -25.60
N GLU A 150 -78.81 32.92 -25.18
CA GLU A 150 -78.37 34.08 -25.96
C GLU A 150 -76.86 34.30 -25.79
#